data_AF-A0A343J119-F1
#
_entry.id   AF-A0A343J119-F1
#
_cell.length_a   1.000
_cell.length_b   1.000
_cell.length_c   1.000
_cell.angle_alpha   90.00
_cell.angle_beta   90.00
_cell.angle_gamma   90.00
#
_symmetry.space_group_name_H-M   'P 1'
#
loop_
_entity.id
_entity.type
_entity.pdbx_description
1 polymer ?
#
loop_
_entity_poly.entity_id
_entity_poly.type
_entity_poly.pdbx_seq_one_letter_code
_entity_poly.pdbx_strand_id
1 'polypeptide(L)'
;MTEPLNLRTDVVRQHTVPRFLLKHFSKPVKGKRQRLHAFDKAAGRAYATTPDDATVRNTFYNLDNHPQRFSLEPLLGIYEHDAAPVIAGLLEHKDIRRLTEDDRYKLAVFVAVQRARTFGELERISGMISVLTDKLAAMGATEEQAGETLGLSPGAIPETFFCGSLSSRCRILNTC
;
A
#
# COMPACT_ATOMS: atom_id res chain seq x y z
N MET A 1 2.89 -21.62 11.03
CA MET A 1 3.11 -20.68 12.15
C MET A 1 3.42 -19.34 11.51
N THR A 2 2.49 -18.40 11.54
CA THR A 2 2.64 -17.09 10.92
C THR A 2 3.45 -16.22 11.88
N GLU A 3 4.65 -15.78 11.48
CA GLU A 3 5.41 -14.85 12.30
C GLU A 3 4.59 -13.58 12.54
N PRO A 4 4.69 -12.97 13.74
CA PRO A 4 3.94 -11.78 14.04
C PRO A 4 4.36 -10.63 13.11
N LEU A 5 3.42 -10.12 12.32
CA LEU A 5 3.56 -8.94 11.48
C LEU A 5 4.08 -7.76 12.31
N ASN A 6 5.34 -7.38 12.07
CA ASN A 6 5.93 -6.22 12.68
C ASN A 6 5.54 -4.96 11.91
N LEU A 7 4.67 -4.13 12.50
CA LEU A 7 4.20 -2.88 11.90
C LEU A 7 5.13 -1.69 12.13
N ARG A 8 6.33 -1.89 12.67
CA ARG A 8 7.32 -0.83 12.88
C ARG A 8 8.19 -0.65 11.64
N THR A 9 8.51 0.60 11.32
CA THR A 9 9.43 0.92 10.22
C THR A 9 10.34 2.09 10.62
N ASP A 10 11.59 2.04 10.18
CA ASP A 10 12.54 3.16 10.20
C ASP A 10 12.63 3.86 8.84
N VAL A 11 11.88 3.37 7.84
CA VAL A 11 11.87 3.90 6.48
C VAL A 11 11.23 5.28 6.46
N VAL A 12 12.06 6.31 6.26
CA VAL A 12 11.60 7.70 6.11
C VAL A 12 11.03 7.95 4.72
N ARG A 13 11.71 7.50 3.67
CA ARG A 13 11.31 7.76 2.28
C ARG A 13 10.38 6.66 1.79
N GLN A 14 9.08 6.95 1.75
CA GLN A 14 8.05 5.96 1.42
C GLN A 14 7.41 6.26 0.06
N HIS A 15 7.22 5.21 -0.75
CA HIS A 15 6.65 5.33 -2.08
C HIS A 15 5.13 5.24 -2.06
N THR A 16 4.47 6.19 -2.71
CA THR A 16 3.01 6.14 -2.95
C THR A 16 2.65 5.22 -4.11
N VAL A 17 3.56 5.05 -5.08
CA VAL A 17 3.47 4.06 -6.15
C VAL A 17 4.64 3.07 -6.04
N PRO A 18 4.39 1.75 -5.99
CA PRO A 18 5.43 0.74 -5.87
C PRO A 18 6.56 0.90 -6.90
N ARG A 19 7.81 0.82 -6.44
CA ARG A 19 9.00 0.99 -7.31
C ARG A 19 9.03 -0.01 -8.46
N PHE A 20 8.58 -1.25 -8.21
CA PHE A 20 8.61 -2.29 -9.24
C PHE A 20 7.70 -1.93 -10.43
N LEU A 21 6.54 -1.30 -10.18
CA LEU A 21 5.68 -0.78 -11.24
C LEU A 21 6.36 0.35 -12.02
N LEU A 22 6.94 1.32 -11.30
CA LEU A 22 7.58 2.50 -11.91
C LEU A 22 8.74 2.12 -12.84
N LYS A 23 9.47 1.05 -12.54
CA LYS A 23 10.55 0.53 -13.40
C LYS A 23 10.05 0.17 -14.79
N HIS A 24 8.83 -0.34 -14.93
CA HIS A 24 8.25 -0.70 -16.23
C HIS A 24 7.87 0.53 -17.10
N PHE A 25 7.78 1.72 -16.50
CA PHE A 25 7.54 2.99 -17.22
C PHE A 25 8.82 3.80 -17.44
N SER A 26 9.96 3.29 -16.98
CA SER A 26 11.25 3.96 -17.10
C SER A 26 12.00 3.53 -18.35
N LYS A 27 12.83 4.43 -18.88
CA LYS A 27 13.73 4.17 -19.99
C LYS A 27 15.18 4.11 -19.50
N PRO A 28 15.99 3.18 -20.03
CA PRO A 28 17.41 3.15 -19.75
C PRO A 28 18.07 4.41 -20.30
N VAL A 29 18.95 5.00 -19.50
CA VAL A 29 19.86 6.08 -19.88
C VAL A 29 21.28 5.58 -19.65
N LYS A 30 22.29 6.25 -20.23
CA LYS A 30 23.71 5.87 -20.16
C LYS A 30 24.09 5.23 -18.80
N GLY A 31 24.55 3.97 -18.86
CA GLY A 31 24.89 3.16 -17.69
C GLY A 31 23.71 2.35 -17.15
N LYS A 32 23.68 2.13 -15.82
CA LYS A 32 22.61 1.39 -15.11
C LYS A 32 21.42 2.26 -14.69
N ARG A 33 21.36 3.52 -15.14
CA ARG A 33 20.36 4.49 -14.68
C ARG A 33 19.08 4.38 -15.49
N GLN A 34 17.95 4.45 -14.80
CA GLN A 34 16.62 4.48 -15.40
C GLN A 34 16.01 5.86 -15.18
N ARG A 35 15.34 6.40 -16.19
CA ARG A 35 14.62 7.69 -16.11
C ARG A 35 13.16 7.52 -16.47
N LEU A 36 12.30 8.20 -15.74
CA LEU A 36 10.90 8.40 -16.10
C LEU A 36 10.61 9.89 -16.19
N HIS A 37 9.67 10.27 -17.04
CA HIS A 37 9.22 11.64 -17.18
C HIS A 37 7.92 11.82 -16.42
N ALA A 38 7.93 12.76 -15.47
CA ALA A 38 6.77 13.15 -14.70
C ALA A 38 6.28 14.52 -15.17
N PHE A 39 4.99 14.78 -14.97
CA PHE A 39 4.36 16.06 -15.28
C PHE A 39 3.81 16.68 -14.00
N ASP A 40 4.32 17.85 -13.65
CA ASP A 40 3.80 18.65 -12.55
C ASP A 40 2.57 19.42 -13.04
N LYS A 41 1.39 19.02 -12.55
CA LYS A 41 0.12 19.67 -12.91
C LYS A 41 -0.02 21.08 -12.34
N ALA A 42 0.62 21.37 -11.20
CA ALA A 42 0.55 22.69 -10.57
C ALA A 42 1.49 23.68 -11.26
N ALA A 43 2.71 23.26 -11.57
CA ALA A 43 3.69 24.10 -12.27
C ALA A 43 3.59 24.05 -13.81
N GLY A 44 2.74 23.17 -14.36
CA GLY A 44 2.51 23.02 -15.80
C GLY A 44 3.74 22.55 -16.59
N ARG A 45 4.67 21.82 -15.97
CA ARG A 45 5.95 21.46 -16.60
C ARG A 45 6.29 19.98 -16.47
N ALA A 46 6.94 19.44 -17.50
CA ALA A 46 7.53 18.11 -17.47
C ALA A 46 8.93 18.15 -16.85
N TYR A 47 9.31 17.08 -16.14
CA TYR A 47 10.66 16.91 -15.61
C TYR A 47 11.05 15.43 -15.60
N ALA A 48 12.36 15.17 -15.66
CA ALA A 48 12.90 13.82 -15.56
C ALA A 48 13.17 13.46 -14.09
N THR A 49 12.81 12.25 -13.69
CA THR A 49 13.08 11.69 -12.36
C THR A 49 13.49 10.22 -12.48
N THR A 50 13.77 9.56 -11.36
CA THR A 50 14.10 8.13 -11.29
C THR A 50 12.94 7.34 -10.67
N PRO A 51 12.82 6.02 -10.91
CA PRO A 51 11.88 5.18 -10.17
C PRO A 51 12.06 5.24 -8.64
N ASP A 52 13.27 5.57 -8.17
CA ASP A 52 13.62 5.60 -6.75
C ASP A 52 13.24 6.93 -6.08
N ASP A 53 13.10 8.00 -6.86
CA ASP A 53 12.73 9.32 -6.35
C ASP A 53 11.29 9.71 -6.70
N ALA A 54 10.69 9.05 -7.69
CA ALA A 54 9.33 9.34 -8.11
C ALA A 54 8.31 8.91 -7.06
N THR A 55 7.31 9.77 -6.84
CA THR A 55 6.14 9.50 -5.98
C THR A 55 6.49 9.21 -4.51
N VAL A 56 7.66 9.67 -4.06
CA VAL A 56 8.12 9.53 -2.68
C VAL A 56 7.56 10.64 -1.80
N ARG A 57 7.14 10.28 -0.58
CA ARG A 57 6.81 11.19 0.50
C ARG A 57 7.48 10.72 1.78
N ASN A 58 7.85 11.67 2.64
CA ASN A 58 8.44 11.33 3.92
C ASN A 58 7.36 10.83 4.88
N THR A 59 7.63 9.71 5.56
CA THR A 59 6.82 9.11 6.64
C THR A 59 5.33 8.99 6.29
N PHE A 60 5.02 8.75 5.02
CA PHE A 60 3.68 8.88 4.46
C PHE A 60 2.64 7.94 5.09
N TYR A 61 3.04 6.71 5.41
CA TYR A 61 2.21 5.67 5.98
C TYR A 61 2.37 5.56 7.50
N ASN A 62 3.14 6.45 8.11
CA ASN A 62 3.33 6.44 9.56
C ASN A 62 2.08 6.97 10.24
N LEU A 63 1.71 6.35 11.36
CA LEU A 63 0.67 6.89 12.22
C LEU A 63 1.27 8.03 13.04
N ASP A 64 0.80 9.25 12.76
CA ASP A 64 1.26 10.46 13.44
C ASP A 64 1.04 10.33 14.97
N ASN A 65 2.00 10.83 15.76
CA ASN A 65 2.01 10.81 17.22
C ASN A 65 1.98 9.43 17.91
N HIS A 66 2.16 8.32 17.19
CA HIS A 66 2.22 7.01 17.83
C HIS A 66 3.59 6.73 18.47
N PRO A 67 3.68 6.44 19.79
CA PRO A 67 4.97 6.28 20.50
C PRO A 67 5.81 5.10 19.95
N GLN A 68 5.14 4.09 19.38
CA GLN A 68 5.80 2.90 18.85
C GLN A 68 6.23 2.97 17.36
N ARG A 69 6.11 4.12 16.68
CA ARG A 69 6.44 4.29 15.25
C ARG A 69 5.74 3.28 14.33
N PHE A 70 4.46 3.03 14.55
CA PHE A 70 3.69 2.16 13.66
C PHE A 70 3.48 2.79 12.29
N SER A 71 3.50 1.92 11.28
CA SER A 71 3.34 2.29 9.88
C SER A 71 2.58 1.21 9.13
N LEU A 72 1.84 1.63 8.10
CA LEU A 72 1.22 0.69 7.15
C LEU A 72 2.24 0.18 6.12
N GLU A 73 3.45 0.73 6.06
CA GLU A 73 4.48 0.35 5.08
C GLU A 73 4.85 -1.14 5.11
N PRO A 74 5.07 -1.79 6.26
CA PRO A 74 5.36 -3.23 6.29
C PRO A 74 4.22 -4.09 5.75
N LEU A 75 2.97 -3.76 6.09
CA LEU A 75 1.78 -4.46 5.61
C LEU A 75 1.64 -4.33 4.08
N LEU A 76 1.84 -3.11 3.56
CA LEU A 76 1.81 -2.84 2.13
C LEU A 76 2.92 -3.57 1.38
N GLY A 77 4.09 -3.72 2.00
CA GLY A 77 5.23 -4.46 1.46
C GLY A 77 4.93 -5.94 1.20
N ILE A 78 4.10 -6.58 2.03
CA ILE A 78 3.70 -7.98 1.84
C ILE A 78 2.90 -8.16 0.54
N TYR A 79 1.86 -7.35 0.35
CA TYR A 79 1.04 -7.42 -0.86
C TYR A 79 1.82 -7.04 -2.13
N GLU A 80 2.79 -6.13 -2.01
CA GLU A 80 3.72 -5.82 -3.10
C GLU A 80 4.64 -7.00 -3.44
N HIS A 81 5.19 -7.67 -2.41
CA HIS A 81 6.05 -8.83 -2.57
C HIS A 81 5.34 -9.97 -3.30
N ASP A 82 4.10 -10.27 -2.91
CA ASP A 82 3.31 -11.35 -3.51
C ASP A 82 2.87 -11.05 -4.94
N ALA A 83 2.55 -9.79 -5.25
CA ALA A 83 2.05 -9.40 -6.57
C ALA A 83 3.17 -9.15 -7.61
N ALA A 84 4.37 -8.80 -7.18
CA ALA A 84 5.51 -8.53 -8.06
C ALA A 84 5.81 -9.68 -9.06
N PRO A 85 5.94 -10.96 -8.65
CA PRO A 85 6.20 -12.06 -9.60
C PRO A 85 5.02 -12.29 -10.55
N VAL A 86 3.78 -12.12 -10.08
CA VAL A 86 2.57 -12.26 -10.92
C VAL A 86 2.56 -11.23 -12.05
N ILE A 87 2.85 -9.96 -11.71
CA ILE A 87 2.91 -8.87 -12.69
C ILE A 87 4.08 -9.06 -13.65
N ALA A 88 5.24 -9.53 -13.17
CA ALA A 88 6.37 -9.84 -14.01
C ALA A 88 6.02 -10.92 -15.06
N GLY A 89 5.38 -12.02 -14.64
CA GLY A 89 4.92 -13.08 -15.55
C GLY A 89 3.89 -12.60 -16.56
N LEU A 90 2.96 -11.70 -16.16
CA LEU A 90 2.02 -11.07 -17.08
C LEU A 90 2.71 -10.22 -18.15
N LEU A 91 3.72 -9.43 -17.77
CA LEU A 91 4.45 -8.57 -18.70
C LEU A 91 5.33 -9.38 -19.65
N GLU A 92 5.91 -10.46 -19.17
CA GLU A 92 6.73 -11.37 -19.98
C GLU A 92 5.89 -12.10 -21.03
N HIS A 93 4.76 -12.69 -20.61
CA HIS A 93 3.95 -13.55 -21.48
C HIS A 93 2.85 -12.82 -22.23
N LYS A 94 2.45 -11.64 -21.74
CA LYS A 94 1.34 -10.82 -22.29
C LYS A 94 0.04 -11.61 -22.48
N ASP A 95 -0.19 -12.61 -21.63
CA ASP A 95 -1.36 -13.48 -21.69
C ASP A 95 -1.95 -13.67 -20.28
N ILE A 96 -3.11 -13.05 -20.07
CA ILE A 96 -3.83 -13.11 -18.79
C ILE A 96 -4.41 -14.50 -18.48
N ARG A 97 -4.57 -15.36 -19.50
CA ARG A 97 -5.12 -16.71 -19.31
C ARG A 97 -4.16 -17.63 -18.55
N ARG A 98 -2.88 -17.26 -18.47
CA ARG A 98 -1.85 -18.00 -17.72
C ARG A 98 -1.93 -17.80 -16.20
N LEU A 99 -2.72 -16.84 -15.73
CA LEU A 99 -2.91 -16.62 -14.30
C LEU A 99 -3.69 -17.76 -13.67
N THR A 100 -3.07 -18.39 -12.67
CA THR A 100 -3.74 -19.35 -11.78
C THR A 100 -4.77 -18.64 -10.90
N GLU A 101 -5.62 -19.40 -10.20
CA GLU A 101 -6.56 -18.81 -9.24
C GLU A 101 -5.83 -18.05 -8.11
N ASP A 102 -4.71 -18.58 -7.64
CA ASP A 102 -3.86 -17.93 -6.63
C ASP A 102 -3.24 -16.63 -7.17
N ASP A 103 -2.74 -16.63 -8.41
CA ASP A 103 -2.20 -15.40 -9.03
C ASP A 103 -3.29 -14.33 -9.18
N ARG A 104 -4.51 -14.74 -9.57
CA ARG A 104 -5.66 -13.83 -9.69
C ARG A 104 -6.03 -13.24 -8.34
N TYR A 105 -6.02 -14.06 -7.29
CA TYR A 105 -6.26 -13.61 -5.92
C TYR A 105 -5.22 -12.58 -5.48
N LYS A 106 -3.92 -12.90 -5.60
CA LYS A 106 -2.82 -11.99 -5.26
C LYS A 106 -2.91 -10.67 -6.02
N LEU A 107 -3.17 -10.74 -7.33
CA LEU A 107 -3.33 -9.56 -8.17
C LEU A 107 -4.57 -8.73 -7.78
N ALA A 108 -5.69 -9.37 -7.47
CA ALA A 108 -6.91 -8.69 -7.04
C ALA A 108 -6.71 -7.97 -5.70
N VAL A 109 -6.09 -8.63 -4.73
CA VAL A 109 -5.73 -8.03 -3.44
C VAL A 109 -4.79 -6.84 -3.65
N PHE A 110 -3.76 -7.00 -4.49
CA PHE A 110 -2.86 -5.90 -4.80
C PHE A 110 -3.57 -4.70 -5.45
N VAL A 111 -4.43 -4.93 -6.44
CA VAL A 111 -5.20 -3.86 -7.09
C VAL A 111 -6.12 -3.16 -6.09
N ALA A 112 -6.77 -3.93 -5.21
CA ALA A 112 -7.56 -3.39 -4.12
C ALA A 112 -6.70 -2.49 -3.24
N VAL A 113 -5.53 -2.98 -2.79
CA VAL A 113 -4.56 -2.24 -1.99
C VAL A 113 -4.19 -0.92 -2.64
N GLN A 114 -3.82 -0.95 -3.93
CA GLN A 114 -3.48 0.24 -4.69
C GLN A 114 -4.66 1.23 -4.79
N ARG A 115 -5.90 0.75 -4.86
CA ARG A 115 -7.09 1.60 -4.95
C ARG A 115 -7.32 2.41 -3.67
N ALA A 116 -7.06 1.86 -2.48
CA ALA A 116 -7.22 2.65 -1.25
C ALA A 116 -5.97 3.45 -0.86
N ARG A 117 -4.86 3.37 -1.61
CA ARG A 117 -3.68 4.24 -1.42
C ARG A 117 -3.87 5.70 -1.84
N THR A 118 -5.08 6.11 -2.23
CA THR A 118 -5.31 7.53 -2.54
C THR A 118 -5.16 8.37 -1.27
N PHE A 119 -4.56 9.56 -1.41
CA PHE A 119 -4.25 10.45 -0.29
C PHE A 119 -5.45 10.68 0.65
N GLY A 120 -6.64 10.91 0.09
CA GLY A 120 -7.85 11.13 0.89
C GLY A 120 -8.44 9.87 1.55
N GLU A 121 -8.15 8.67 1.03
CA GLU A 121 -8.51 7.41 1.71
C GLU A 121 -7.53 7.12 2.85
N LEU A 122 -6.24 7.39 2.62
CA LEU A 122 -5.21 7.26 3.65
C LEU A 122 -5.47 8.20 4.83
N GLU A 123 -5.70 9.50 4.59
CA GLU A 123 -6.01 10.46 5.66
C GLU A 123 -7.25 10.03 6.47
N ARG A 124 -8.26 9.46 5.81
CA ARG A 124 -9.47 9.00 6.48
C ARG A 124 -9.21 7.75 7.34
N ILE A 125 -8.45 6.80 6.82
CA ILE A 125 -8.07 5.58 7.54
C ILE A 125 -7.19 5.94 8.74
N SER A 126 -6.16 6.77 8.54
CA SER A 126 -5.29 7.25 9.61
C SER A 126 -6.07 8.02 10.67
N GLY A 127 -6.99 8.91 10.26
CA GLY A 127 -7.85 9.64 11.19
C GLY A 127 -8.78 8.72 11.98
N MET A 128 -9.38 7.72 11.34
CA MET A 128 -10.22 6.73 12.02
C MET A 128 -9.41 5.90 13.03
N ILE A 129 -8.25 5.40 12.63
CA ILE A 129 -7.37 4.61 13.51
C ILE A 129 -6.93 5.47 14.70
N SER A 130 -6.48 6.71 14.48
CA SER A 130 -6.11 7.63 15.55
C SER A 130 -7.26 7.83 16.54
N VAL A 131 -8.45 8.17 16.06
CA VAL A 131 -9.62 8.41 16.94
C VAL A 131 -10.01 7.16 17.72
N LEU A 132 -9.93 5.98 17.11
CA LEU A 132 -10.21 4.72 17.81
C LEU A 132 -9.15 4.41 18.86
N THR A 133 -7.86 4.56 18.54
CA THR A 133 -6.76 4.37 19.48
C THR A 133 -6.88 5.34 20.66
N ASP A 134 -7.17 6.61 20.40
CA ASP A 134 -7.35 7.63 21.43
C ASP A 134 -8.54 7.29 22.36
N LYS A 135 -9.65 6.79 21.80
CA LYS A 135 -10.82 6.37 22.59
C LYS A 135 -10.55 5.11 23.41
N LEU A 136 -9.84 4.13 22.85
CA LEU A 136 -9.47 2.91 23.55
C LEU A 136 -8.50 3.20 24.70
N ALA A 137 -7.51 4.08 24.47
CA ALA A 137 -6.62 4.58 25.51
C ALA A 137 -7.39 5.33 26.62
N ALA A 138 -8.36 6.18 26.24
CA ALA A 138 -9.21 6.89 27.21
C ALA A 138 -10.12 5.96 28.02
N MET A 139 -10.44 4.78 27.50
CA MET A 139 -11.15 3.70 28.22
C MET A 139 -10.23 2.83 29.09
N GLY A 140 -8.93 3.12 29.13
CA GLY A 140 -7.95 2.37 29.92
C GLY A 140 -7.46 1.08 29.26
N ALA A 141 -7.70 0.89 27.96
CA ALA A 141 -7.14 -0.25 27.23
C ALA A 141 -5.62 -0.09 27.06
N THR A 142 -4.88 -1.19 27.23
CA THR A 142 -3.45 -1.21 26.90
C THR A 142 -3.26 -1.21 25.38
N GLU A 143 -2.09 -0.75 24.92
CA GLU A 143 -1.79 -0.67 23.47
C GLU A 143 -1.90 -2.04 22.77
N GLU A 144 -1.58 -3.13 23.48
CA GLU A 144 -1.74 -4.51 23.01
C GLU A 144 -3.22 -4.89 22.80
N GLN A 145 -4.09 -4.54 23.75
CA GLN A 145 -5.53 -4.77 23.66
C GLN A 145 -6.18 -3.90 22.58
N ALA A 146 -5.71 -2.67 22.40
CA ALA A 146 -6.17 -1.79 21.35
C ALA A 146 -5.78 -2.35 19.96
N GLY A 147 -4.56 -2.85 19.81
CA GLY A 147 -4.09 -3.52 18.59
C GLY A 147 -4.91 -4.78 18.25
N GLU A 148 -5.23 -5.62 19.24
CA GLU A 148 -6.10 -6.78 19.06
C GLU A 148 -7.53 -6.39 18.68
N THR A 149 -8.11 -5.41 19.38
CA THR A 149 -9.50 -4.94 19.14
C THR A 149 -9.67 -4.31 17.76
N LEU A 150 -8.64 -3.64 17.25
CA LEU A 150 -8.62 -3.04 15.92
C LEU A 150 -8.38 -4.06 14.80
N GLY A 151 -8.19 -5.34 15.11
CA GLY A 151 -7.85 -6.36 14.12
C GLY A 151 -6.47 -6.17 13.51
N LEU A 152 -5.56 -5.48 14.21
CA LEU A 152 -4.15 -5.32 13.84
C LEU A 152 -3.28 -6.48 14.37
N SER A 153 -3.92 -7.51 14.94
CA SER A 153 -3.25 -8.70 15.45
C SER A 153 -2.63 -9.55 14.32
N PRO A 154 -1.43 -10.11 14.52
CA PRO A 154 -0.81 -10.98 13.53
C PRO A 154 -1.57 -12.29 13.38
N GLY A 155 -2.31 -12.42 12.27
CA GLY A 155 -3.09 -13.61 11.94
C GLY A 155 -4.53 -13.29 11.56
N ALA A 156 -5.03 -12.11 11.92
CA ALA A 156 -6.21 -11.54 11.30
C ALA A 156 -5.72 -10.72 10.10
N ILE A 157 -5.86 -11.27 8.89
CA ILE A 157 -5.73 -10.45 7.69
C ILE A 157 -6.70 -9.28 7.88
N PRO A 158 -6.30 -8.02 7.61
CA PRO A 158 -7.22 -6.88 7.64
C PRO A 158 -8.16 -6.93 6.42
N GLU A 159 -8.82 -8.07 6.20
CA GLU A 159 -9.94 -8.21 5.27
C GLU A 159 -11.05 -7.24 5.67
N THR A 160 -11.30 -7.03 6.95
CA THR A 160 -12.45 -6.23 7.39
C THR A 160 -12.23 -4.73 7.25
N PHE A 161 -11.05 -4.20 7.56
CA PHE A 161 -10.82 -2.75 7.52
C PHE A 161 -10.65 -2.22 6.10
N PHE A 162 -9.98 -3.00 5.25
CA PHE A 162 -9.71 -2.63 3.87
C PHE A 162 -10.87 -3.04 2.94
N CYS A 163 -11.40 -4.25 3.09
CA CYS A 163 -12.47 -4.79 2.23
C CYS A 163 -13.86 -4.25 2.63
N GLY A 164 -14.07 -3.78 3.86
CA GLY A 164 -15.33 -3.16 4.29
C GLY A 164 -15.68 -1.87 3.52
N SER A 165 -14.68 -1.02 3.23
CA SER A 165 -14.87 0.17 2.39
C SER A 165 -14.99 -0.15 0.89
N LEU A 166 -14.43 -1.29 0.46
CA LEU A 166 -14.47 -1.79 -0.91
C LEU A 166 -15.76 -2.52 -1.25
N SER A 167 -16.36 -3.27 -0.31
CA SER A 167 -17.62 -4.01 -0.51
C SER A 167 -18.76 -3.08 -0.94
N SER A 168 -18.84 -1.89 -0.34
CA SER A 168 -19.80 -0.84 -0.69
C SER A 168 -19.61 -0.28 -2.11
N ARG A 169 -18.41 -0.37 -2.70
CA ARG A 169 -18.09 0.17 -4.04
C ARG A 169 -17.88 -0.90 -5.11
N CYS A 170 -17.56 -2.15 -4.75
CA CYS A 170 -17.51 -3.28 -5.68
C CYS A 170 -18.91 -3.65 -6.18
N ARG A 171 -19.97 -3.33 -5.42
CA ARG A 171 -21.36 -3.51 -5.89
C ARG A 171 -21.71 -2.63 -7.10
N ILE A 172 -20.92 -1.59 -7.40
CA ILE A 172 -21.09 -0.70 -8.58
C ILE A 172 -20.42 -1.29 -9.83
N LEU A 173 -19.46 -2.22 -9.69
CA LEU A 173 -18.77 -2.85 -10.83
C LEU A 173 -19.47 -4.11 -11.36
N ASN A 174 -20.53 -4.59 -10.70
CA ASN A 174 -21.36 -5.72 -11.16
C ASN A 174 -22.61 -5.29 -11.96
N THR A 175 -22.67 -4.03 -12.39
CA THR A 175 -23.78 -3.46 -13.19
C THR A 175 -23.33 -2.81 -14.49
N CYS A 176 -22.20 -3.23 -15.05
CA CYS A 176 -21.80 -2.89 -16.43
C CYS A 176 -21.49 -4.16 -17.21
#